data_AF-A0A349R0W6-F1
#
_entry.id   AF-A0A349R0W6-F1
#
_cell.length_a   1.000
_cell.length_b   1.000
_cell.length_c   1.000
_cell.angle_alpha   90.00
_cell.angle_beta   90.00
_cell.angle_gamma   90.00
#
_symmetry.space_group_name_H-M   'P 1'
#
loop_
_entity.id
_entity.type
_entity.pdbx_description
1 polymer ?
#
loop_
_entity_poly.entity_id
_entity_poly.type
_entity_poly.pdbx_seq_one_letter_code
_entity_poly.pdbx_strand_id
1 'polypeptide(L)'
;MLFLFTDFLWYWYHRYSHEINLLWAAHVVHHQSEDYNFTVAARITIFQAVFRSLFWAFIPLLGFPPFMMTAILLIHGVYPFFSHTQTVGNLGILERLFVTPSHHRVHHSSNEIYLDKNYGDILIIWDKLFGTFISEQKEEPCVYGLTKPIHRYTFLWQHFHYLFEIGLSFKRAKGFGNKMRTIFGKPDDIQPEIREELEERIFAGAKPQVHAQALSRYIFFQSMLTMTLLFFFLLYGNYQQLIQLVIGGGFILCSVICIGGLLEHEDWVFPLEMLRLFLLLLYIGLTFYSPLGLVLVGCFALIQLIFYRPLAVRYKKVLRLERR
;
A
#
# COMPACT_ATOMS: atom_id res chain seq x y z
N MET A 1 5.37 -25.03 -17.38
CA MET A 1 5.58 -25.37 -15.96
C MET A 1 5.70 -24.13 -15.09
N LEU A 2 6.67 -23.23 -15.34
CA LEU A 2 6.85 -22.00 -14.56
C LEU A 2 5.57 -21.18 -14.39
N PHE A 3 4.93 -20.78 -15.50
CA PHE A 3 3.67 -20.02 -15.49
C PHE A 3 2.59 -20.67 -14.60
N LEU A 4 2.29 -21.95 -14.82
CA LEU A 4 1.27 -22.67 -14.05
C LEU A 4 1.60 -22.71 -12.55
N PHE A 5 2.87 -22.89 -12.20
CA PHE A 5 3.27 -22.95 -10.79
C PHE A 5 3.24 -21.56 -10.14
N THR A 6 3.66 -20.50 -10.85
CA THR A 6 3.57 -19.12 -10.37
C THR A 6 2.12 -18.71 -10.11
N ASP A 7 1.22 -19.03 -11.05
CA ASP A 7 -0.22 -18.75 -10.94
C ASP A 7 -0.89 -19.58 -9.84
N PHE A 8 -0.48 -20.84 -9.66
CA PHE A 8 -0.92 -21.68 -8.55
C PHE A 8 -0.50 -21.14 -7.18
N LEU A 9 0.76 -20.70 -7.04
CA LEU A 9 1.24 -20.06 -5.82
C LEU A 9 0.49 -18.77 -5.53
N TRP A 10 0.14 -18.00 -6.57
CA TRP A 10 -0.70 -16.82 -6.41
C TRP A 10 -2.07 -17.17 -5.86
N TYR A 11 -2.75 -18.17 -6.43
CA TYR A 11 -4.09 -18.58 -5.98
C TYR A 11 -4.11 -18.82 -4.46
N TRP A 12 -3.13 -19.57 -3.94
CA TRP A 12 -3.04 -19.85 -2.50
C TRP A 12 -2.68 -18.62 -1.67
N TYR A 13 -1.71 -17.82 -2.14
CA TYR A 13 -1.40 -16.54 -1.50
C TYR A 13 -2.65 -15.66 -1.38
N HIS A 14 -3.39 -15.52 -2.48
CA HIS A 14 -4.53 -14.64 -2.57
C HIS A 14 -5.68 -15.14 -1.71
N ARG A 15 -6.01 -16.44 -1.79
CA ARG A 15 -6.99 -17.08 -0.91
C ARG A 15 -6.64 -16.90 0.56
N TYR A 16 -5.39 -17.18 0.96
CA TYR A 16 -4.96 -16.96 2.34
C TYR A 16 -4.95 -15.48 2.74
N SER A 17 -4.81 -14.56 1.79
CA SER A 17 -4.95 -13.13 2.05
C SER A 17 -6.38 -12.71 2.36
N HIS A 18 -7.38 -13.52 2.02
CA HIS A 18 -8.78 -13.32 2.46
C HIS A 18 -9.15 -14.16 3.68
N GLU A 19 -8.51 -15.32 3.87
CA GLU A 19 -8.85 -16.25 4.95
C GLU A 19 -7.97 -16.13 6.22
N ILE A 20 -6.90 -15.33 6.22
CA ILE A 20 -5.98 -15.18 7.36
C ILE A 20 -5.81 -13.69 7.71
N ASN A 21 -6.17 -13.31 8.94
CA ASN A 21 -6.15 -11.93 9.44
C ASN A 21 -4.83 -11.19 9.17
N LEU A 22 -3.68 -11.82 9.43
CA LEU A 22 -2.38 -11.19 9.17
C LEU A 22 -2.14 -10.88 7.69
N LEU A 23 -2.56 -11.76 6.78
CA LEU A 23 -2.40 -11.54 5.34
C LEU A 23 -3.46 -10.58 4.81
N TRP A 24 -4.69 -10.65 5.33
CA TRP A 24 -5.73 -9.67 5.07
C TRP A 24 -5.30 -8.26 5.51
N ALA A 25 -4.62 -8.11 6.63
CA ALA A 25 -4.08 -6.82 7.05
C ALA A 25 -3.14 -6.18 6.01
N ALA A 26 -2.42 -7.00 5.23
CA ALA A 26 -1.59 -6.53 4.13
C ALA A 26 -2.38 -6.25 2.85
N HIS A 27 -3.48 -6.97 2.64
CA HIS A 27 -4.25 -7.01 1.40
C HIS A 27 -5.50 -6.10 1.39
N VAL A 28 -6.08 -5.78 2.55
CA VAL A 28 -7.31 -4.97 2.71
C VAL A 28 -7.25 -3.62 1.98
N VAL A 29 -6.06 -3.02 1.89
CA VAL A 29 -5.81 -1.75 1.16
C VAL A 29 -6.16 -1.86 -0.33
N HIS A 30 -6.03 -3.05 -0.91
CA HIS A 30 -6.41 -3.35 -2.29
C HIS A 30 -7.93 -3.35 -2.47
N HIS A 31 -8.67 -3.88 -1.49
CA HIS A 31 -10.13 -4.00 -1.52
C HIS A 31 -10.88 -2.78 -0.98
N GLN A 32 -10.20 -1.85 -0.31
CA GLN A 32 -10.86 -0.73 0.37
C GLN A 32 -11.54 0.29 -0.55
N SER A 33 -11.23 0.29 -1.85
CA SER A 33 -11.68 1.32 -2.79
C SER A 33 -13.14 1.12 -3.15
N GLU A 34 -13.98 2.13 -2.89
CA GLU A 34 -15.37 2.16 -3.38
C GLU A 34 -15.43 2.42 -4.89
N ASP A 35 -14.40 3.09 -5.43
CA ASP A 35 -14.21 3.27 -6.86
C ASP A 35 -13.36 2.13 -7.43
N TYR A 36 -13.98 1.22 -8.18
CA TYR A 36 -13.27 0.13 -8.87
C TYR A 36 -12.85 0.55 -10.28
N ASN A 37 -11.54 0.74 -10.49
CA ASN A 37 -10.93 1.15 -11.76
C ASN A 37 -9.46 0.67 -11.84
N PHE A 38 -8.78 0.96 -12.96
CA PHE A 38 -7.40 0.53 -13.22
C PHE A 38 -6.38 0.89 -12.13
N THR A 39 -6.60 1.98 -11.39
CA THR A 39 -5.67 2.39 -10.33
C THR A 39 -5.70 1.44 -9.13
N VAL A 40 -6.79 0.69 -8.93
CA VAL A 40 -6.92 -0.32 -7.86
C VAL A 40 -5.86 -1.42 -8.01
N ALA A 41 -5.50 -1.79 -9.25
CA ALA A 41 -4.43 -2.75 -9.52
C ALA A 41 -3.07 -2.31 -8.91
N ALA A 42 -2.85 -1.00 -8.79
CA ALA A 42 -1.62 -0.43 -8.22
C ALA A 42 -1.70 -0.16 -6.70
N ARG A 43 -2.87 -0.35 -6.06
CA ARG A 43 -3.06 -0.14 -4.61
C ARG A 43 -2.56 -1.34 -3.81
N ILE A 44 -1.24 -1.52 -3.79
CA ILE A 44 -0.55 -2.63 -3.13
C ILE A 44 0.33 -2.08 -2.00
N THR A 45 0.27 -2.70 -0.82
CA THR A 45 1.13 -2.30 0.31
C THR A 45 2.51 -2.95 0.23
N ILE A 46 3.49 -2.37 0.93
CA ILE A 46 4.81 -3.02 1.11
C ILE A 46 4.68 -4.38 1.79
N PHE A 47 3.77 -4.54 2.74
CA PHE A 47 3.51 -5.81 3.41
C PHE A 47 2.96 -6.85 2.43
N GLN A 48 2.06 -6.43 1.54
CA GLN A 48 1.53 -7.29 0.49
C GLN A 48 2.64 -7.73 -0.46
N ALA A 49 3.53 -6.83 -0.86
CA ALA A 49 4.69 -7.16 -1.69
C ALA A 49 5.64 -8.16 -1.01
N VAL A 50 5.89 -8.00 0.29
CA VAL A 50 6.69 -8.95 1.08
C VAL A 50 6.04 -10.33 1.11
N PHE A 51 4.75 -10.43 1.47
CA PHE A 51 4.05 -11.71 1.52
C PHE A 51 4.01 -12.38 0.15
N ARG A 52 3.65 -11.66 -0.92
CA ARG A 52 3.72 -12.19 -2.31
C ARG A 52 5.09 -12.77 -2.63
N SER A 53 6.15 -12.04 -2.27
CA SER A 53 7.53 -12.47 -2.52
C SER A 53 7.89 -13.74 -1.74
N LEU A 54 7.40 -13.91 -0.51
CA LEU A 54 7.61 -15.15 0.26
C LEU A 54 6.95 -16.36 -0.39
N PHE A 55 5.75 -16.22 -0.95
CA PHE A 55 5.09 -17.29 -1.69
C PHE A 55 5.82 -17.61 -2.99
N TRP A 56 6.27 -16.60 -3.74
CA TRP A 56 7.04 -16.83 -4.96
C TRP A 56 8.49 -17.24 -4.73
N ALA A 57 9.02 -17.13 -3.51
CA ALA A 57 10.37 -17.56 -3.17
C ALA A 57 10.57 -19.09 -3.32
N PHE A 58 9.51 -19.88 -3.43
CA PHE A 58 9.61 -21.31 -3.77
C PHE A 58 10.00 -21.55 -5.23
N ILE A 59 9.75 -20.60 -6.14
CA ILE A 59 10.09 -20.73 -7.57
C ILE A 59 11.59 -20.92 -7.80
N PRO A 60 12.50 -20.07 -7.28
CA PRO A 60 13.94 -20.26 -7.48
C PRO A 60 14.47 -21.54 -6.84
N LEU A 61 13.83 -22.05 -5.77
CA LEU A 61 14.20 -23.33 -5.14
C LEU A 61 13.98 -24.54 -6.07
N LEU A 62 13.10 -24.42 -7.07
CA LEU A 62 12.90 -25.42 -8.11
C LEU A 62 13.92 -25.31 -9.26
N GLY A 63 14.89 -24.40 -9.16
CA GLY A 63 15.98 -24.25 -10.14
C GLY A 63 15.65 -23.35 -11.33
N PHE A 64 14.58 -22.55 -11.26
CA PHE A 64 14.28 -21.58 -12.32
C PHE A 64 15.26 -20.40 -12.28
N PRO A 65 15.83 -19.98 -13.43
CA PRO A 65 16.79 -18.89 -13.47
C PRO A 65 16.13 -17.52 -13.22
N PRO A 66 16.84 -16.55 -12.62
CA PRO A 66 16.26 -15.26 -12.23
C PRO A 66 15.58 -14.48 -13.36
N PHE A 67 16.13 -14.49 -14.58
CA PHE A 67 15.55 -13.74 -15.70
C PHE A 67 14.16 -14.26 -16.09
N MET A 68 13.92 -15.58 -16.00
CA MET A 68 12.60 -16.17 -16.25
C MET A 68 11.60 -15.75 -15.17
N MET A 69 12.06 -15.64 -13.92
CA MET A 69 11.25 -15.11 -12.82
C MET A 69 10.88 -13.66 -13.07
N THR A 70 11.83 -12.80 -13.46
CA THR A 70 11.53 -11.40 -13.78
C THR A 70 10.48 -11.31 -14.89
N ALA A 71 10.62 -12.10 -15.95
CA ALA A 71 9.67 -12.11 -17.06
C ALA A 71 8.27 -12.56 -16.61
N ILE A 72 8.16 -13.66 -15.85
CA ILE A 72 6.85 -14.17 -15.42
C ILE A 72 6.19 -13.26 -14.40
N LEU A 73 6.95 -12.69 -13.46
CA LEU A 73 6.43 -11.74 -12.47
C LEU A 73 5.98 -10.43 -13.12
N LEU A 74 6.59 -10.01 -14.23
CA LEU A 74 6.12 -8.87 -15.01
C LEU A 74 4.76 -9.19 -15.66
N ILE A 75 4.58 -10.39 -16.21
CA ILE A 75 3.29 -10.82 -16.78
C ILE A 75 2.19 -10.78 -15.70
N HIS A 76 2.45 -11.39 -14.54
CA HIS A 76 1.55 -11.35 -13.38
C HIS A 76 1.38 -9.93 -12.80
N GLY A 77 2.35 -9.03 -12.99
CA GLY A 77 2.24 -7.64 -12.56
C GLY A 77 1.38 -6.79 -13.49
N VAL A 78 1.38 -7.08 -14.80
CA VAL A 78 0.63 -6.33 -15.82
C VAL A 78 -0.80 -6.86 -15.96
N TYR A 79 -1.01 -8.18 -15.83
CA TYR A 79 -2.33 -8.79 -16.03
C TYR A 79 -3.45 -8.20 -15.15
N PRO A 80 -3.23 -7.88 -13.86
CA PRO A 80 -4.25 -7.23 -13.03
C PRO A 80 -4.77 -5.92 -13.62
N PHE A 81 -3.97 -5.14 -14.36
CA PHE A 81 -4.50 -3.94 -15.02
C PHE A 81 -5.56 -4.28 -16.06
N PHE A 82 -5.50 -5.43 -16.72
CA PHE A 82 -6.58 -5.88 -17.59
C PHE A 82 -7.84 -6.23 -16.79
N SER A 83 -7.71 -6.94 -15.66
CA SER A 83 -8.86 -7.39 -14.86
C SER A 83 -9.54 -6.27 -14.04
N HIS A 84 -8.82 -5.20 -13.69
CA HIS A 84 -9.33 -4.09 -12.88
C HIS A 84 -10.09 -3.04 -13.68
N THR A 85 -11.24 -3.41 -14.23
CA THR A 85 -12.13 -2.48 -14.91
C THR A 85 -13.61 -2.88 -14.85
N GLN A 86 -14.48 -1.88 -14.89
CA GLN A 86 -15.92 -2.06 -15.07
C GLN A 86 -16.34 -2.02 -16.54
N THR A 87 -15.46 -1.58 -17.44
CA THR A 87 -15.82 -1.29 -18.84
C THR A 87 -15.94 -2.54 -19.71
N VAL A 88 -15.35 -3.64 -19.29
CA VAL A 88 -15.35 -4.91 -20.03
C VAL A 88 -16.37 -5.85 -19.41
N GLY A 89 -17.39 -6.22 -20.18
CA GLY A 89 -18.41 -7.17 -19.78
C GLY A 89 -17.93 -8.63 -19.82
N ASN A 90 -18.86 -9.54 -20.04
CA ASN A 90 -18.57 -10.97 -20.14
C ASN A 90 -17.79 -11.30 -21.42
N LEU A 91 -16.73 -12.10 -21.32
CA LEU A 91 -15.86 -12.49 -22.46
C LEU A 91 -16.14 -13.90 -23.01
N GLY A 92 -17.27 -14.49 -22.64
CA GLY A 92 -17.76 -15.76 -23.17
C GLY A 92 -16.79 -16.91 -22.91
N ILE A 93 -16.26 -17.50 -23.97
CA ILE A 93 -15.42 -18.70 -23.86
C ILE A 93 -14.12 -18.46 -23.09
N LEU A 94 -13.59 -17.23 -23.08
CA LEU A 94 -12.35 -16.91 -22.36
C LEU A 94 -12.52 -17.05 -20.85
N GLU A 95 -13.73 -16.85 -20.33
CA GLU A 95 -14.06 -17.03 -18.90
C GLU A 95 -13.98 -18.49 -18.44
N ARG A 96 -13.82 -19.43 -19.38
CA ARG A 96 -13.58 -20.82 -19.01
C ARG A 96 -12.18 -21.03 -18.46
N LEU A 97 -11.20 -20.28 -18.96
CA LEU A 97 -9.78 -20.48 -18.71
C LEU A 97 -9.13 -19.32 -17.95
N PHE A 98 -9.54 -18.08 -18.24
CA PHE A 98 -8.90 -16.87 -17.75
C PHE A 98 -9.75 -16.13 -16.72
N VAL A 99 -9.07 -15.44 -15.81
CA VAL A 99 -9.70 -14.44 -14.92
C VAL A 99 -10.00 -13.21 -15.76
N THR A 100 -11.27 -12.90 -15.93
CA THR A 100 -11.71 -11.74 -16.72
C THR A 100 -12.08 -10.59 -15.80
N PRO A 101 -12.31 -9.38 -16.34
CA PRO A 101 -12.82 -8.27 -15.54
C PRO A 101 -14.11 -8.59 -14.78
N SER A 102 -14.98 -9.44 -15.35
CA SER A 102 -16.20 -9.91 -14.68
C SER A 102 -15.89 -10.76 -13.43
N HIS A 103 -14.95 -11.70 -13.55
CA HIS A 103 -14.52 -12.52 -12.41
C HIS A 103 -13.89 -11.66 -11.30
N HIS A 104 -13.07 -10.68 -11.69
CA HIS A 104 -12.33 -9.86 -10.73
C HIS A 104 -13.21 -8.78 -10.07
N ARG A 105 -14.24 -8.27 -10.76
CA ARG A 105 -15.28 -7.43 -10.13
C ARG A 105 -15.98 -8.14 -8.99
N VAL A 106 -16.40 -9.39 -9.24
CA VAL A 106 -16.99 -10.26 -8.21
C VAL A 106 -16.04 -10.41 -7.03
N HIS A 107 -14.76 -10.68 -7.30
CA HIS A 107 -13.75 -10.80 -6.25
C HIS A 107 -13.61 -9.53 -5.39
N HIS A 108 -13.66 -8.36 -6.01
CA HIS A 108 -13.61 -7.07 -5.31
C HIS A 108 -14.93 -6.66 -4.65
N SER A 109 -15.99 -7.45 -4.81
CA SER A 109 -17.29 -7.07 -4.33
C SER A 109 -17.49 -7.37 -2.85
N SER A 110 -18.16 -6.46 -2.16
CA SER A 110 -18.59 -6.61 -0.77
C SER A 110 -20.00 -7.22 -0.63
N ASN A 111 -20.65 -7.64 -1.72
CA ASN A 111 -21.95 -8.33 -1.64
C ASN A 111 -21.75 -9.71 -0.98
N GLU A 112 -22.67 -10.10 -0.10
CA GLU A 112 -22.59 -11.34 0.67
C GLU A 112 -22.38 -12.60 -0.20
N ILE A 113 -23.03 -12.66 -1.37
CA ILE A 113 -22.92 -13.80 -2.30
C ILE A 113 -21.54 -13.92 -2.98
N TYR A 114 -20.76 -12.84 -3.00
CA TYR A 114 -19.47 -12.75 -3.70
C TYR A 114 -18.27 -12.80 -2.74
N LEU A 115 -18.51 -12.74 -1.43
CA LEU A 115 -17.44 -12.87 -0.44
C LEU A 115 -16.69 -14.19 -0.58
N ASP A 116 -15.37 -14.13 -0.46
CA ASP A 116 -14.48 -15.28 -0.52
C ASP A 116 -14.54 -16.07 -1.84
N LYS A 117 -14.71 -15.37 -2.98
CA LYS A 117 -14.77 -15.96 -4.34
C LYS A 117 -13.70 -15.42 -5.28
N ASN A 118 -13.40 -16.22 -6.31
CA ASN A 118 -12.59 -15.85 -7.48
C ASN A 118 -11.17 -15.32 -7.15
N TYR A 119 -10.32 -16.14 -6.52
CA TYR A 119 -8.96 -15.78 -6.09
C TYR A 119 -7.88 -15.90 -7.17
N GLY A 120 -8.16 -16.46 -8.35
CA GLY A 120 -7.17 -16.62 -9.42
C GLY A 120 -6.53 -15.30 -9.85
N ASP A 121 -5.29 -15.36 -10.37
CA ASP A 121 -4.63 -14.20 -10.99
C ASP A 121 -4.95 -14.12 -12.48
N ILE A 122 -4.40 -15.08 -13.24
CA ILE A 122 -4.55 -15.16 -14.69
C ILE A 122 -5.49 -16.29 -15.04
N LEU A 123 -5.41 -17.43 -14.35
CA LEU A 123 -6.24 -18.60 -14.63
C LEU A 123 -7.38 -18.77 -13.62
N ILE A 124 -8.61 -18.78 -14.10
CA ILE A 124 -9.81 -19.05 -13.28
C ILE A 124 -9.98 -20.54 -12.95
N ILE A 125 -9.13 -21.39 -13.54
CA ILE A 125 -9.22 -22.85 -13.37
C ILE A 125 -9.02 -23.27 -11.92
N TRP A 126 -8.21 -22.54 -11.15
CA TRP A 126 -7.97 -22.83 -9.75
C TRP A 126 -9.23 -22.63 -8.92
N ASP A 127 -9.97 -21.55 -9.16
CA ASP A 127 -11.25 -21.32 -8.49
C ASP A 127 -12.27 -22.40 -8.77
N LYS A 128 -12.32 -22.89 -10.00
CA LYS A 128 -13.21 -24.00 -10.39
C LYS A 128 -12.78 -25.32 -9.76
N LEU A 129 -11.47 -25.57 -9.71
CA LEU A 129 -10.90 -26.78 -9.12
C LEU A 129 -11.11 -26.83 -7.60
N PHE A 130 -10.95 -25.70 -6.92
CA PHE A 130 -11.02 -25.61 -5.46
C PHE A 130 -12.36 -25.09 -4.93
N GLY A 131 -13.37 -24.95 -5.80
CA GLY A 131 -14.75 -24.64 -5.42
C GLY A 131 -14.98 -23.19 -4.95
N THR A 132 -14.13 -22.25 -5.36
CA THR A 132 -14.23 -20.82 -5.02
C THR A 132 -14.77 -19.96 -6.16
N PHE A 133 -15.12 -20.58 -7.29
CA PHE A 133 -15.66 -19.88 -8.46
C PHE A 133 -17.13 -19.45 -8.27
N ILE A 134 -17.44 -18.20 -8.63
CA ILE A 134 -18.80 -17.75 -8.92
C ILE A 134 -18.79 -16.77 -10.09
N SER A 135 -19.81 -16.82 -10.95
CA SER A 135 -20.00 -15.84 -12.03
C SER A 135 -20.70 -14.58 -11.52
N GLU A 136 -20.41 -13.44 -12.14
CA GLU A 136 -21.14 -12.19 -11.91
C GLU A 136 -22.62 -12.36 -12.32
N GLN A 137 -23.53 -12.06 -11.39
CA GLN A 137 -24.98 -12.16 -11.62
C GLN A 137 -25.53 -10.79 -12.00
N LYS A 138 -26.46 -10.76 -12.97
CA LYS A 138 -27.05 -9.49 -13.44
C LYS A 138 -28.00 -8.90 -12.41
N GLU A 139 -28.64 -9.77 -11.65
CA GLU A 139 -29.64 -9.45 -10.64
C GLU A 139 -29.00 -8.91 -9.35
N GLU A 140 -27.70 -9.18 -9.14
CA GLU A 140 -26.92 -8.75 -7.97
C GLU A 140 -25.66 -7.99 -8.43
N PRO A 141 -25.77 -6.70 -8.79
CA PRO A 141 -24.63 -5.88 -9.19
C PRO A 141 -23.58 -5.76 -8.08
N CYS A 142 -22.30 -5.75 -8.48
CA CYS A 142 -21.20 -5.63 -7.54
C CYS A 142 -21.20 -4.26 -6.83
N VAL A 143 -21.21 -4.28 -5.50
CA VAL A 143 -20.88 -3.16 -4.61
C VAL A 143 -19.42 -3.30 -4.20
N TYR A 144 -18.65 -2.22 -4.22
CA TYR A 144 -17.21 -2.22 -3.91
C TYR A 144 -16.91 -1.50 -2.59
N GLY A 145 -15.70 -1.71 -2.10
CA GLY A 145 -15.25 -1.25 -0.79
C GLY A 145 -15.22 -2.40 0.22
N LEU A 146 -15.06 -2.06 1.48
CA LEU A 146 -15.07 -3.04 2.56
C LEU A 146 -16.51 -3.30 3.02
N THR A 147 -16.80 -4.53 3.46
CA THR A 147 -18.08 -4.90 4.10
C THR A 147 -18.40 -4.05 5.33
N LYS A 148 -17.37 -3.49 5.95
CA LYS A 148 -17.44 -2.43 6.96
C LYS A 148 -16.58 -1.26 6.47
N PRO A 149 -17.12 -0.08 6.18
CA PRO A 149 -16.32 1.02 5.66
C PRO A 149 -15.32 1.55 6.72
N ILE A 150 -14.29 2.25 6.25
CA ILE A 150 -13.47 3.12 7.08
C ILE A 150 -14.00 4.55 6.94
N HIS A 151 -14.09 5.30 8.04
CA HIS A 151 -14.63 6.67 7.98
C HIS A 151 -13.53 7.72 7.85
N ARG A 152 -12.26 7.30 7.85
CA ARG A 152 -11.09 8.17 7.72
C ARG A 152 -10.14 7.63 6.66
N TYR A 153 -9.79 8.49 5.70
CA TYR A 153 -8.91 8.17 4.58
C TYR A 153 -7.49 8.74 4.78
N THR A 154 -6.98 8.67 6.01
CA THR A 154 -5.58 9.01 6.26
C THR A 154 -4.70 7.89 5.74
N PHE A 155 -3.59 8.22 5.09
CA PHE A 155 -2.61 7.25 4.59
C PHE A 155 -2.24 6.22 5.66
N LEU A 156 -1.89 6.65 6.88
CA LEU A 156 -1.53 5.72 7.95
C LEU A 156 -2.70 4.83 8.37
N TRP A 157 -3.91 5.38 8.53
CA TRP A 157 -5.07 4.58 8.92
C TRP A 157 -5.43 3.54 7.87
N GLN A 158 -5.47 3.94 6.59
CA GLN A 158 -5.73 3.01 5.49
C GLN A 158 -4.77 1.82 5.50
N HIS A 159 -3.48 2.03 5.78
CA HIS A 159 -2.48 0.96 5.79
C HIS A 159 -2.48 0.11 7.06
N PHE A 160 -2.84 0.67 8.22
CA PHE A 160 -2.60 0.05 9.52
C PHE A 160 -3.86 -0.24 10.35
N HIS A 161 -5.04 0.24 9.97
CA HIS A 161 -6.29 0.06 10.74
C HIS A 161 -6.53 -1.40 11.12
N TYR A 162 -6.39 -2.32 10.16
CA TYR A 162 -6.65 -3.73 10.41
C TYR A 162 -5.60 -4.39 11.34
N LEU A 163 -4.35 -3.91 11.32
CA LEU A 163 -3.34 -4.34 12.31
C LEU A 163 -3.69 -3.86 13.73
N PHE A 164 -4.27 -2.66 13.86
CA PHE A 164 -4.78 -2.18 15.14
C PHE A 164 -6.01 -2.97 15.60
N GLU A 165 -6.89 -3.36 14.69
CA GLU A 165 -8.02 -4.25 14.98
C GLU A 165 -7.56 -5.61 15.51
N ILE A 166 -6.57 -6.23 14.85
CA ILE A 166 -5.91 -7.46 15.32
C ILE A 166 -5.30 -7.24 16.71
N GLY A 167 -4.57 -6.14 16.90
CA GLY A 167 -3.90 -5.83 18.16
C GLY A 167 -4.86 -5.64 19.34
N LEU A 168 -5.98 -4.92 19.13
CA LEU A 168 -7.01 -4.74 20.16
C LEU A 168 -7.74 -6.06 20.44
N SER A 169 -8.07 -6.83 19.39
CA SER A 169 -8.67 -8.16 19.53
C SER A 169 -7.76 -9.10 20.31
N PHE A 170 -6.46 -9.12 20.01
CA PHE A 170 -5.46 -9.92 20.70
C PHE A 170 -5.35 -9.55 22.17
N LYS A 171 -5.45 -8.25 22.50
CA LYS A 171 -5.44 -7.76 23.88
C LYS A 171 -6.68 -8.20 24.66
N ARG A 172 -7.85 -8.26 24.00
CA ARG A 172 -9.13 -8.68 24.59
C ARG A 172 -9.28 -10.21 24.71
N ALA A 173 -8.64 -10.95 23.80
CA ALA A 173 -8.72 -12.40 23.76
C ALA A 173 -8.11 -13.05 25.02
N LYS A 174 -8.88 -13.95 25.64
CA LYS A 174 -8.43 -14.76 26.77
C LYS A 174 -7.91 -16.11 26.29
N GLY A 175 -6.74 -16.52 26.80
CA GLY A 175 -6.10 -17.79 26.45
C GLY A 175 -5.28 -17.72 25.16
N PHE A 176 -4.27 -18.60 25.05
CA PHE A 176 -3.34 -18.62 23.92
C PHE A 176 -4.04 -18.95 22.59
N GLY A 177 -4.95 -19.93 22.56
CA GLY A 177 -5.66 -20.32 21.35
C GLY A 177 -6.46 -19.17 20.72
N ASN A 178 -7.26 -18.45 21.53
CA ASN A 178 -8.03 -17.31 21.04
C ASN A 178 -7.14 -16.16 20.57
N LYS A 179 -6.00 -15.93 21.24
CA LYS A 179 -5.00 -14.95 20.80
C LYS A 179 -4.37 -15.31 19.46
N MET A 180 -4.06 -16.59 19.23
CA MET A 180 -3.55 -17.02 17.93
C MET A 180 -4.62 -16.93 16.84
N ARG A 181 -5.89 -17.19 17.18
CA ARG A 181 -7.03 -17.02 16.26
C ARG A 181 -7.20 -15.58 15.78
N THR A 182 -6.90 -14.56 16.58
CA THR A 182 -6.98 -13.17 16.09
C THR A 182 -5.92 -12.85 15.03
N ILE A 183 -4.81 -13.60 14.98
CA ILE A 183 -3.72 -13.39 14.01
C ILE A 183 -3.86 -14.32 12.79
N PHE A 184 -4.18 -15.58 13.05
CA PHE A 184 -4.17 -16.66 12.04
C PHE A 184 -5.57 -17.19 11.67
N GLY A 185 -6.62 -16.68 12.31
CA GLY A 185 -8.01 -16.95 11.96
C GLY A 185 -8.52 -16.06 10.83
N LYS A 186 -9.83 -16.09 10.61
CA LYS A 186 -10.49 -15.39 9.50
C LYS A 186 -10.86 -13.96 9.85
N PRO A 187 -11.06 -13.07 8.86
CA PRO A 187 -11.59 -11.73 9.11
C PRO A 187 -12.91 -11.70 9.88
N ASP A 188 -13.77 -12.69 9.68
CA ASP A 188 -15.03 -12.87 10.42
C ASP A 188 -14.84 -13.11 11.93
N ASP A 189 -13.64 -13.51 12.36
CA ASP A 189 -13.33 -13.69 13.79
C ASP A 189 -13.08 -12.35 14.51
N ILE A 190 -12.87 -11.26 13.76
CA ILE A 190 -12.66 -9.92 14.32
C ILE A 190 -14.01 -9.21 14.44
N GLN A 191 -14.33 -8.78 15.66
CA GLN A 191 -15.57 -8.08 15.96
C GLN A 191 -15.64 -6.72 15.23
N PRO A 192 -16.70 -6.44 14.44
CA PRO A 192 -16.82 -5.21 13.66
C PRO A 192 -16.72 -3.92 14.49
N GLU A 193 -17.19 -3.95 15.74
CA GLU A 193 -17.25 -2.79 16.64
C GLU A 193 -15.85 -2.28 17.02
N ILE A 194 -14.81 -3.12 16.87
CA ILE A 194 -13.42 -2.76 17.17
C ILE A 194 -12.95 -1.63 16.26
N ARG A 195 -13.36 -1.61 14.99
CA ARG A 195 -12.99 -0.54 14.06
C ARG A 195 -13.57 0.79 14.48
N GLU A 196 -14.87 0.83 14.78
CA GLU A 196 -15.56 2.04 15.23
C GLU A 196 -14.94 2.58 16.53
N GLU A 197 -14.68 1.70 17.50
CA GLU A 197 -14.02 2.06 18.76
C GLU A 197 -12.62 2.65 18.55
N LEU A 198 -11.83 2.09 17.63
CA LEU A 198 -10.50 2.62 17.33
C LEU A 198 -10.60 3.97 16.61
N GLU A 199 -11.51 4.13 15.66
CA GLU A 199 -11.71 5.39 14.96
C GLU A 199 -12.17 6.50 15.92
N GLU A 200 -13.10 6.19 16.83
CA GLU A 200 -13.52 7.11 17.88
C GLU A 200 -12.36 7.50 18.79
N ARG A 201 -11.53 6.54 19.22
CA ARG A 201 -10.39 6.83 20.11
C ARG A 201 -9.28 7.63 19.44
N ILE A 202 -8.96 7.31 18.20
CA ILE A 202 -7.83 7.92 17.48
C ILE A 202 -8.23 9.28 16.91
N PHE A 203 -9.48 9.42 16.43
CA PHE A 203 -9.94 10.60 15.72
C PHE A 203 -11.02 11.40 16.47
N ALA A 204 -11.20 11.19 17.78
CA ALA A 204 -12.08 12.00 18.63
C ALA A 204 -11.86 13.49 18.39
N GLY A 205 -12.89 14.19 17.89
CA GLY A 205 -12.84 15.64 17.65
C GLY A 205 -12.07 16.09 16.41
N ALA A 206 -11.61 15.17 15.55
CA ALA A 206 -10.96 15.52 14.29
C ALA A 206 -11.99 16.05 13.27
N LYS A 207 -11.77 17.26 12.75
CA LYS A 207 -12.61 17.85 11.69
C LYS A 207 -12.28 17.25 10.31
N PRO A 208 -13.25 17.15 9.39
CA PRO A 208 -12.97 16.87 7.98
C PRO A 208 -11.95 17.90 7.46
N GLN A 209 -10.93 17.43 6.76
CA GLN A 209 -9.88 18.30 6.22
C GLN A 209 -10.20 18.59 4.76
N VAL A 210 -10.12 19.87 4.37
CA VAL A 210 -10.23 20.31 2.98
C VAL A 210 -8.85 20.82 2.58
N HIS A 211 -8.24 20.22 1.56
CA HIS A 211 -6.94 20.67 1.08
C HIS A 211 -7.09 21.99 0.34
N ALA A 212 -6.37 23.02 0.79
CA ALA A 212 -6.22 24.24 0.01
C ALA A 212 -5.50 23.92 -1.31
N GLN A 213 -5.91 24.58 -2.40
CA GLN A 213 -5.33 24.36 -3.73
C GLN A 213 -3.82 24.59 -3.80
N ALA A 214 -3.26 25.45 -2.91
CA ALA A 214 -1.82 25.67 -2.83
C ALA A 214 -1.09 24.43 -2.28
N LEU A 215 -1.57 23.87 -1.17
CA LEU A 215 -1.05 22.63 -0.59
C LEU A 215 -1.19 21.45 -1.55
N SER A 216 -2.34 21.28 -2.20
CA SER A 216 -2.52 20.19 -3.18
C SER A 216 -1.53 20.27 -4.33
N ARG A 217 -1.26 21.49 -4.85
CA ARG A 217 -0.23 21.70 -5.89
C ARG A 217 1.17 21.40 -5.38
N TYR A 218 1.50 21.81 -4.15
CA TYR A 218 2.78 21.49 -3.53
C TYR A 218 2.98 19.98 -3.39
N ILE A 219 1.98 19.28 -2.84
CA ILE A 219 1.99 17.83 -2.68
C ILE A 219 2.15 17.14 -4.04
N PHE A 220 1.37 17.54 -5.04
CA PHE A 220 1.48 16.99 -6.39
C PHE A 220 2.89 17.14 -6.97
N PHE A 221 3.47 18.34 -6.88
CA PHE A 221 4.82 18.60 -7.36
C PHE A 221 5.87 17.77 -6.60
N GLN A 222 5.77 17.70 -5.27
CA GLN A 222 6.66 16.88 -4.45
C GLN A 222 6.56 15.39 -4.79
N SER A 223 5.36 14.88 -5.05
CA SER A 223 5.14 13.50 -5.49
C SER A 223 5.80 13.23 -6.84
N MET A 224 5.61 14.10 -7.84
CA MET A 224 6.23 13.96 -9.16
C MET A 224 7.76 14.04 -9.09
N LEU A 225 8.28 14.98 -8.30
CA LEU A 225 9.71 15.12 -8.07
C LEU A 225 10.28 13.87 -7.38
N THR A 226 9.64 13.40 -6.30
CA THR A 226 10.08 12.22 -5.56
C THR A 226 10.08 10.97 -6.45
N MET A 227 9.05 10.79 -7.28
CA MET A 227 8.97 9.68 -8.24
C MET A 227 10.10 9.76 -9.29
N THR A 228 10.38 10.96 -9.81
CA THR A 228 11.48 11.18 -10.77
C THR A 228 12.83 10.90 -10.13
N LEU A 229 13.05 11.38 -8.91
CA LEU A 229 14.28 11.15 -8.15
C LEU A 229 14.45 9.66 -7.82
N LEU A 230 13.38 8.96 -7.42
CA LEU A 230 13.40 7.52 -7.19
C LEU A 230 13.79 6.77 -8.47
N PHE A 231 13.21 7.13 -9.61
CA PHE A 231 13.57 6.52 -10.90
C PHE A 231 15.08 6.63 -11.17
N PHE A 232 15.64 7.84 -11.09
CA PHE A 232 17.08 8.04 -11.33
C PHE A 232 17.97 7.42 -10.26
N PHE A 233 17.53 7.44 -8.99
CA PHE A 233 18.23 6.78 -7.89
C PHE A 233 18.35 5.27 -8.12
N LEU A 234 17.29 4.62 -8.60
CA LEU A 234 17.31 3.21 -8.97
C LEU A 234 18.12 2.97 -10.26
N LEU A 235 17.94 3.80 -11.29
CA LEU A 235 18.63 3.67 -12.57
C LEU A 235 20.16 3.73 -12.41
N TYR A 236 20.65 4.63 -11.56
CA TYR A 236 22.07 4.80 -11.30
C TYR A 236 22.55 4.13 -10.00
N GLY A 237 21.72 3.32 -9.35
CA GLY A 237 22.03 2.72 -8.04
C GLY A 237 23.32 1.90 -8.03
N ASN A 238 23.63 1.22 -9.14
CA ASN A 238 24.87 0.43 -9.29
C ASN A 238 26.16 1.27 -9.34
N TYR A 239 26.05 2.58 -9.59
CA TYR A 239 27.20 3.50 -9.61
C TYR A 239 27.37 4.25 -8.28
N GLN A 240 26.49 4.03 -7.31
CA GLN A 240 26.51 4.70 -6.00
C GLN A 240 27.23 3.85 -4.97
N GLN A 241 27.92 4.48 -4.03
CA GLN A 241 28.47 3.83 -2.85
C GLN A 241 27.37 3.46 -1.86
N LEU A 242 27.63 2.49 -0.98
CA LEU A 242 26.68 2.06 0.05
C LEU A 242 26.15 3.22 0.90
N ILE A 243 27.01 4.17 1.28
CA ILE A 243 26.60 5.33 2.07
C ILE A 243 25.63 6.25 1.32
N GLN A 244 25.83 6.43 0.01
CA GLN A 244 24.92 7.18 -0.86
C GLN A 244 23.59 6.45 -0.99
N LEU A 245 23.61 5.12 -1.14
CA LEU A 245 22.40 4.32 -1.19
C LEU A 245 21.57 4.42 0.10
N VAL A 246 22.22 4.36 1.26
CA VAL A 246 21.55 4.49 2.57
C VAL A 246 20.94 5.88 2.73
N ILE A 247 21.69 6.94 2.45
CA ILE A 247 21.22 8.32 2.65
C ILE A 247 20.16 8.70 1.61
N GLY A 248 20.39 8.35 0.34
CA GLY A 248 19.44 8.59 -0.75
C GLY A 248 18.14 7.81 -0.56
N GLY A 249 18.24 6.53 -0.16
CA GLY A 249 17.08 5.72 0.21
C GLY A 249 16.32 6.31 1.40
N GLY A 250 17.04 6.77 2.43
CA GLY A 250 16.46 7.48 3.57
C GLY A 250 15.75 8.77 3.17
N PHE A 251 16.33 9.55 2.25
CA PHE A 251 15.71 10.75 1.69
C PHE A 251 14.41 10.44 0.95
N ILE A 252 14.40 9.43 0.07
CA ILE A 252 13.19 9.02 -0.65
C ILE A 252 12.11 8.55 0.33
N LEU A 253 12.47 7.70 1.30
CA LEU A 253 11.53 7.21 2.31
C LEU A 253 10.93 8.36 3.14
N CYS A 254 11.78 9.28 3.63
CA CYS A 254 11.31 10.47 4.33
C CYS A 254 10.39 11.34 3.44
N SER A 255 10.70 11.47 2.14
CA SER A 255 9.88 12.22 1.20
C SER A 255 8.48 11.64 1.06
N VAL A 256 8.36 10.32 0.91
CA VAL A 256 7.06 9.63 0.82
C VAL A 256 6.26 9.79 2.11
N ILE A 257 6.90 9.63 3.27
CA ILE A 257 6.24 9.80 4.58
C ILE A 257 5.80 11.26 4.80
N CYS A 258 6.64 12.24 4.42
CA CYS A 258 6.28 13.67 4.46
C CYS A 258 5.04 13.95 3.59
N ILE A 259 5.01 13.43 2.35
CA ILE A 259 3.87 13.57 1.45
C ILE A 259 2.60 13.00 2.09
N GLY A 260 2.68 11.80 2.67
CA GLY A 260 1.57 11.16 3.38
C GLY A 260 1.05 12.01 4.55
N GLY A 261 1.94 12.50 5.42
CA GLY A 261 1.51 13.35 6.54
C GLY A 261 1.02 14.74 6.11
N LEU A 262 1.50 15.30 4.98
CA LEU A 262 0.98 16.55 4.41
C LEU A 262 -0.45 16.36 3.91
N LEU A 263 -0.75 15.22 3.27
CA LEU A 263 -2.11 14.85 2.89
C LEU A 263 -3.04 14.74 4.11
N GLU A 264 -2.49 14.47 5.29
CA GLU A 264 -3.24 14.36 6.55
C GLU A 264 -3.19 15.63 7.43
N HIS A 265 -2.58 16.71 6.93
CA HIS A 265 -2.33 17.95 7.68
C HIS A 265 -1.71 17.72 9.07
N GLU A 266 -0.75 16.81 9.16
CA GLU A 266 -0.12 16.40 10.41
C GLU A 266 1.02 17.33 10.85
N ASP A 267 1.00 17.71 12.12
CA ASP A 267 2.00 18.62 12.70
C ASP A 267 3.37 17.94 12.86
N TRP A 268 3.41 16.60 12.97
CA TRP A 268 4.64 15.82 13.10
C TRP A 268 5.47 15.76 11.82
N VAL A 269 4.91 16.21 10.68
CA VAL A 269 5.63 16.24 9.41
C VAL A 269 6.77 17.26 9.41
N PHE A 270 6.63 18.35 10.16
CA PHE A 270 7.64 19.41 10.19
C PHE A 270 9.06 18.92 10.54
N PRO A 271 9.30 18.20 11.66
CA PRO A 271 10.62 17.66 11.95
C PRO A 271 11.11 16.70 10.86
N LEU A 272 10.21 15.92 10.25
CA LEU A 272 10.57 15.01 9.17
C LEU A 272 10.99 15.75 7.89
N GLU A 273 10.35 16.87 7.59
CA GLU A 273 10.71 17.77 6.49
C GLU A 273 12.11 18.35 6.69
N MET A 274 12.48 18.69 7.94
CA MET A 274 13.84 19.16 8.25
C MET A 274 14.87 18.06 8.05
N LEU A 275 14.58 16.83 8.52
CA LEU A 275 15.42 15.66 8.29
C LEU A 275 15.57 15.37 6.79
N ARG A 276 14.47 15.42 6.03
CA ARG A 276 14.45 15.21 4.58
C ARG A 276 15.39 16.18 3.85
N LEU A 277 15.31 17.47 4.16
CA LEU A 277 16.19 18.48 3.55
C LEU A 277 17.66 18.29 3.95
N PHE A 278 17.91 17.89 5.19
CA PHE A 278 19.27 17.57 5.65
C PHE A 278 19.84 16.37 4.89
N LEU A 279 19.08 15.28 4.74
CA LEU A 279 19.50 14.09 3.99
C LEU A 279 19.79 14.40 2.52
N LEU A 280 19.00 15.28 1.89
CA LEU A 280 19.25 15.74 0.51
C LEU A 280 20.60 16.45 0.39
N LEU A 281 20.87 17.42 1.25
CA LEU A 281 22.14 18.15 1.21
C LEU A 281 23.33 17.26 1.56
N LEU A 282 23.16 16.36 2.53
CA LEU A 282 24.18 15.38 2.87
C LEU A 282 24.49 14.48 1.67
N TYR A 283 23.47 14.01 0.95
CA TYR A 283 23.64 13.21 -0.26
C TYR A 283 24.42 13.98 -1.35
N ILE A 284 24.06 15.25 -1.58
CA ILE A 284 24.75 16.13 -2.55
C ILE A 284 26.21 16.34 -2.13
N GLY A 285 26.46 16.64 -0.85
CA GLY A 285 27.79 16.87 -0.32
C GLY A 285 28.71 15.66 -0.39
N LEU A 286 28.16 14.45 -0.20
CA LEU A 286 28.90 13.19 -0.37
C LEU A 286 29.17 12.86 -1.83
N THR A 287 28.25 13.19 -2.73
CA THR A 287 28.37 12.90 -4.16
C THR A 287 29.36 13.84 -4.85
N PHE A 288 29.33 15.12 -4.52
CA PHE A 288 30.21 16.15 -5.07
C PHE A 288 31.24 16.60 -4.04
N TYR A 289 31.94 15.61 -3.45
CA TYR A 289 32.86 15.81 -2.34
C TYR A 289 33.78 17.01 -2.58
N SER A 290 33.53 18.08 -1.82
CA SER A 290 34.29 19.32 -1.87
C SER A 290 34.27 19.98 -0.50
N PRO A 291 35.37 20.64 -0.07
CA PRO A 291 35.40 21.35 1.21
C PRO A 291 34.27 22.38 1.33
N LEU A 292 33.95 23.07 0.24
CA LEU A 292 32.83 24.01 0.17
C LEU A 292 31.49 23.29 0.37
N GLY A 293 31.27 22.14 -0.26
CA GLY A 293 30.05 21.35 -0.09
C GLY A 293 29.82 20.92 1.35
N LEU A 294 30.86 20.47 2.05
CA LEU A 294 30.77 20.10 3.47
C LEU A 294 30.47 21.31 4.36
N VAL A 295 31.08 22.47 4.09
CA VAL A 295 30.76 23.71 4.79
C VAL A 295 29.30 24.12 4.56
N LEU A 296 28.79 24.02 3.33
CA LEU A 296 27.40 24.34 3.01
C LEU A 296 26.40 23.42 3.74
N VAL A 297 26.68 22.11 3.81
CA VAL A 297 25.88 21.16 4.59
C VAL A 297 25.89 21.54 6.07
N GLY A 298 27.06 21.85 6.63
CA GLY A 298 27.20 22.28 8.02
C GLY A 298 26.47 23.58 8.33
N CYS A 299 26.62 24.59 7.48
CA CYS A 299 25.92 25.87 7.59
C CYS A 299 24.39 25.68 7.52
N PHE A 300 23.90 24.85 6.61
CA PHE A 300 22.47 24.59 6.52
C PHE A 300 21.93 23.86 7.76
N ALA A 301 22.65 22.84 8.27
CA ALA A 301 22.28 22.17 9.51
C ALA A 301 22.23 23.17 10.69
N LEU A 302 23.19 24.10 10.76
CA LEU A 302 23.21 25.15 11.78
C LEU A 302 22.01 26.12 11.63
N ILE A 303 21.68 26.53 10.41
CA ILE A 303 20.50 27.35 10.12
C ILE A 303 19.22 26.63 10.54
N GLN A 304 19.07 25.34 10.21
CA GLN A 304 17.93 24.55 10.65
C GLN A 304 17.81 24.52 12.17
N LEU A 305 18.91 24.34 12.89
CA LEU A 305 18.92 24.34 14.36
C LEU A 305 18.54 25.70 14.95
N ILE A 306 19.14 26.79 14.44
CA ILE A 306 18.89 28.16 14.94
C ILE A 306 17.43 28.55 14.68
N PHE A 307 16.91 28.27 13.48
CA PHE A 307 15.59 28.70 13.06
C PHE A 307 14.49 27.65 13.23
N TYR A 308 14.79 26.51 13.86
CA TYR A 308 13.83 25.41 14.02
C TYR A 308 12.50 25.87 14.62
N ARG A 309 12.55 26.58 15.76
CA ARG A 309 11.35 27.06 16.46
C ARG A 309 10.56 28.09 15.64
N PRO A 310 11.17 29.17 15.10
CA PRO A 310 10.48 30.10 14.19
C PRO A 310 9.82 29.42 12.98
N LEU A 311 10.54 28.48 12.34
CA LEU A 311 10.05 27.75 11.18
C LEU A 311 8.87 26.84 11.55
N ALA A 312 8.95 26.12 12.68
CA ALA A 312 7.88 25.26 13.17
C ALA A 312 6.57 26.03 13.40
N VAL A 313 6.66 27.22 14.00
CA VAL A 313 5.50 28.08 14.26
C VAL A 313 4.87 28.55 12.94
N ARG A 314 5.70 28.97 11.97
CA ARG A 314 5.20 29.39 10.64
C ARG A 314 4.57 28.23 9.89
N TYR A 315 5.22 27.06 9.89
CA TYR A 315 4.72 25.85 9.24
C TYR A 315 3.34 25.46 9.76
N LYS A 316 3.17 25.37 11.10
CA LYS A 316 1.88 25.06 11.72
C LYS A 316 0.82 26.10 11.39
N LYS A 317 1.21 27.37 11.29
CA LYS A 317 0.28 28.45 10.91
C LYS A 317 -0.22 28.25 9.47
N VAL A 318 0.65 27.94 8.51
CA VAL A 318 0.25 27.64 7.13
C VAL A 318 -0.63 26.41 7.07
N LEU A 319 -0.19 25.29 7.65
CA LEU A 319 -0.89 24.01 7.65
C LEU A 319 -2.29 24.08 8.29
N ARG A 320 -2.47 24.94 9.30
CA ARG A 320 -3.74 25.14 10.03
C ARG A 320 -4.62 26.25 9.45
N LEU A 321 -4.05 27.27 8.80
CA LEU A 321 -4.86 28.30 8.11
C LEU A 321 -5.60 27.69 6.92
N GLU A 322 -5.04 26.63 6.32
CA GLU A 322 -5.70 25.82 5.30
C GLU A 322 -6.76 24.85 5.86
N ARG A 323 -7.00 24.80 7.18
CA ARG A 323 -8.10 24.03 7.80
C ARG A 323 -9.43 24.81 7.92
N ARG A 324 -9.50 26.05 7.40
CA ARG A 324 -10.67 26.93 7.55
C ARG A 324 -11.58 26.90 6.34
#